data_AF-A0A6P0IWL4-F1
#
_entry.id   AF-A0A6P0IWL4-F1
#
_cell.length_a   1.000
_cell.length_b   1.000
_cell.length_c   1.000
_cell.angle_alpha   90.00
_cell.angle_beta   90.00
_cell.angle_gamma   90.00
#
_symmetry.space_group_name_H-M   'P 1'
#
loop_
_entity.id
_entity.type
_entity.pdbx_description
1 polymer ?
#
loop_
_entity_poly.entity_id
_entity_poly.type
_entity_poly.pdbx_seq_one_letter_code
_entity_poly.pdbx_strand_id
1 'polypeptide(L)'
;LPVLEAMTLGAPVVTSNTSSLPEVAGDAAILIDPNQPIELADAMLKVISNSSLREELIRKGKERAMLFSWERTARETLAAYKFLVGNGKGGKVVEGTSFVDN
;
A
#
# COMPACT_ATOMS: atom_id res chain seq x y z
N LEU A 1 8.11 0.03 10.13
CA LEU A 1 7.37 0.05 8.84
C LEU A 1 8.14 0.97 7.88
N PRO A 2 9.30 0.53 7.36
CA PRO A 2 10.28 1.45 6.77
C PRO A 2 9.73 2.28 5.61
N VAL A 3 8.91 1.68 4.73
CA VAL A 3 8.30 2.38 3.58
C VAL A 3 7.27 3.42 4.04
N LEU A 4 6.33 3.05 4.91
CA LEU A 4 5.29 3.98 5.38
C LEU A 4 5.86 5.11 6.25
N GLU A 5 6.89 4.81 7.06
CA GLU A 5 7.63 5.80 7.84
C GLU A 5 8.31 6.82 6.92
N ALA A 6 9.04 6.36 5.90
CA ALA A 6 9.66 7.23 4.90
C ALA A 6 8.63 8.10 4.17
N MET A 7 7.52 7.50 3.70
CA MET A 7 6.43 8.22 3.04
C MET A 7 5.80 9.29 3.93
N THR A 8 5.54 8.97 5.20
CA THR A 8 4.96 9.92 6.18
C THR A 8 5.89 11.09 6.44
N LEU A 9 7.20 10.83 6.54
CA LEU A 9 8.23 11.84 6.75
C LEU A 9 8.54 12.66 5.48
N GLY A 10 7.95 12.31 4.34
CA GLY A 10 8.16 12.99 3.08
C GLY A 10 9.50 12.67 2.43
N ALA A 11 10.03 11.46 2.65
CA ALA A 11 11.15 10.93 1.89
C ALA A 11 10.63 10.17 0.65
N PRO A 12 11.17 10.42 -0.56
CA PRO A 12 10.86 9.61 -1.73
C PRO A 12 11.35 8.17 -1.53
N VAL A 13 10.57 7.19 -1.97
CA VAL A 13 10.87 5.77 -1.74
C VAL A 13 11.31 5.08 -3.05
N VAL A 14 12.41 4.35 -2.95
CA VAL A 14 12.80 3.30 -3.90
C VAL A 14 12.76 1.98 -3.13
N THR A 15 12.07 0.97 -3.63
CA THR A 15 11.91 -0.30 -2.92
C THR A 15 11.75 -1.47 -3.89
N SER A 16 11.83 -2.70 -3.40
CA SER A 16 11.78 -3.90 -4.22
C SER A 16 10.38 -4.13 -4.82
N ASN A 17 10.33 -4.70 -6.01
CA ASN A 17 9.09 -5.09 -6.71
C ASN A 17 8.52 -6.45 -6.28
N THR A 18 8.96 -7.01 -5.14
CA THR A 18 8.59 -8.35 -4.67
C THR A 18 7.93 -8.31 -3.29
N SER A 19 7.30 -9.43 -2.90
CA SER A 19 6.61 -9.59 -1.60
C SER A 19 5.48 -8.56 -1.42
N SER A 20 5.29 -8.03 -0.22
CA SER A 20 4.26 -7.04 0.12
C SER A 20 4.62 -5.61 -0.26
N LEU A 21 5.83 -5.36 -0.77
CA LEU A 21 6.31 -4.00 -1.03
C LEU A 21 5.56 -3.30 -2.18
N PRO A 22 5.25 -3.94 -3.32
CA PRO A 22 4.41 -3.34 -4.35
C PRO A 22 3.03 -2.94 -3.82
N GLU A 23 2.44 -3.78 -2.96
CA GLU A 23 1.13 -3.51 -2.36
C GLU A 23 1.21 -2.30 -1.42
N VAL A 24 2.18 -2.24 -0.52
CA VAL A 24 2.32 -1.10 0.40
C VAL A 24 2.63 0.19 -0.36
N ALA A 25 3.57 0.12 -1.32
CA ALA A 25 4.04 1.27 -2.07
C ALA A 25 3.01 1.85 -3.06
N GLY A 26 2.19 1.00 -3.68
CA GLY A 26 1.32 1.43 -4.78
C GLY A 26 2.10 2.12 -5.89
N ASP A 27 1.59 3.26 -6.39
CA ASP A 27 2.25 4.10 -7.38
C ASP A 27 3.11 5.23 -6.77
N ALA A 28 3.35 5.18 -5.45
CA ALA A 28 4.03 6.21 -4.68
C ALA A 28 5.53 5.95 -4.45
N ALA A 29 6.09 4.91 -5.09
CA ALA A 29 7.51 4.58 -5.04
C ALA A 29 8.02 4.13 -6.42
N ILE A 30 9.34 4.18 -6.60
CA ILE A 30 9.99 3.46 -7.70
C ILE A 30 10.21 2.01 -7.24
N LEU A 31 9.69 1.06 -8.01
CA LEU A 31 9.90 -0.37 -7.76
C LEU A 31 11.05 -0.90 -8.63
N ILE A 32 11.98 -1.62 -8.02
CA ILE A 32 13.16 -2.21 -8.69
C ILE A 32 13.24 -3.72 -8.44
N ASP A 33 13.94 -4.48 -9.30
CA ASP A 33 14.31 -5.86 -8.97
C ASP A 33 15.43 -5.84 -7.91
N PRO A 34 15.23 -6.45 -6.72
CA PRO A 34 16.25 -6.46 -5.67
C PRO A 34 17.55 -7.17 -6.05
N ASN A 35 17.54 -8.01 -7.10
CA ASN A 35 18.74 -8.71 -7.58
C ASN A 35 19.51 -7.91 -8.64
N GLN A 36 19.03 -6.73 -9.02
CA GLN A 36 19.59 -5.89 -10.07
C GLN A 36 20.16 -4.60 -9.46
N PRO A 37 21.40 -4.59 -8.94
CA PRO A 37 21.96 -3.43 -8.23
C PRO A 37 22.08 -2.17 -9.09
N ILE A 38 22.18 -2.33 -10.42
CA ILE A 38 22.21 -1.20 -11.36
C ILE A 38 20.86 -0.46 -11.38
N GLU A 39 19.74 -1.17 -11.31
CA GLU A 39 18.42 -0.52 -11.26
C GLU A 39 18.27 0.34 -10.00
N LEU A 40 18.77 -0.12 -8.87
CA LEU A 40 18.78 0.65 -7.64
C LEU A 40 19.62 1.93 -7.79
N ALA A 41 20.83 1.82 -8.33
CA ALA A 41 21.70 2.97 -8.55
C ALA A 41 21.07 4.01 -9.49
N ASP A 42 20.50 3.56 -10.61
CA ASP A 42 19.81 4.41 -11.57
C ASP A 42 18.58 5.07 -10.97
N ALA A 43 17.79 4.34 -10.19
CA ALA A 43 16.63 4.88 -9.48
C ALA A 43 17.03 5.96 -8.47
N MET A 44 18.09 5.72 -7.67
CA MET A 44 18.62 6.71 -6.74
C MET A 44 19.09 7.97 -7.48
N LEU A 45 19.86 7.81 -8.56
CA LEU A 45 20.32 8.93 -9.37
C LEU A 45 19.15 9.73 -9.97
N LYS A 46 18.12 9.04 -10.47
CA LYS A 46 16.91 9.65 -11.03
C LYS A 46 16.18 10.51 -9.99
N VAL A 47 16.03 10.01 -8.76
CA VAL A 47 15.37 10.75 -7.66
C VAL A 47 16.18 11.97 -7.21
N ILE A 48 17.51 11.86 -7.18
CA ILE A 48 18.39 12.96 -6.76
C ILE A 48 18.43 14.05 -7.85
N SER A 49 18.55 13.66 -9.12
CA SER A 49 18.73 14.57 -10.26
C SER A 49 17.44 15.20 -10.79
N ASN A 50 16.27 14.61 -10.53
CA ASN A 50 14.98 15.12 -11.00
C ASN A 50 14.12 15.62 -9.82
N SER A 51 14.08 16.95 -9.63
CA SER A 51 13.29 17.58 -8.56
C SER A 51 11.78 17.36 -8.73
N SER A 52 11.27 17.42 -9.96
CA SER A 52 9.84 17.21 -10.24
C SER A 52 9.39 15.80 -9.87
N LEU A 53 10.17 14.79 -10.25
CA LEU A 53 9.89 13.40 -9.88
C LEU A 53 9.94 13.21 -8.37
N ARG A 54 10.95 13.78 -7.71
CA ARG A 54 11.09 13.71 -6.25
C ARG A 54 9.88 14.32 -5.54
N GLU A 55 9.44 15.50 -5.95
CA GLU A 55 8.25 16.16 -5.39
C GLU A 55 6.98 15.36 -5.62
N GLU A 56 6.83 14.77 -6.81
CA GLU A 56 5.71 13.88 -7.12
C GLU A 56 5.68 12.66 -6.20
N LEU A 57 6.80 11.97 -6.04
CA LEU A 57 6.92 10.79 -5.16
C LEU A 57 6.64 11.15 -3.69
N ILE A 58 7.10 12.32 -3.23
CA ILE A 58 6.82 12.80 -1.86
C ILE A 58 5.32 13.05 -1.67
N ARG A 59 4.68 13.73 -2.63
CA ARG A 59 3.24 14.01 -2.57
C ARG A 59 2.43 12.71 -2.55
N LYS A 60 2.69 11.82 -3.51
CA LYS A 60 2.03 10.51 -3.59
C LYS A 60 2.31 9.66 -2.35
N GLY A 61 3.52 9.68 -1.82
CA GLY A 61 3.91 8.96 -0.61
C GLY A 61 3.07 9.39 0.59
N LYS A 62 2.95 10.70 0.82
CA LYS A 62 2.11 11.23 1.91
C LYS A 62 0.65 10.82 1.75
N GLU A 63 0.09 10.92 0.54
CA GLU A 63 -1.29 10.48 0.25
C GLU A 63 -1.47 8.98 0.49
N ARG A 64 -0.51 8.15 0.04
CA ARG A 64 -0.52 6.69 0.24
C ARG A 64 -0.47 6.32 1.71
N ALA A 65 0.40 6.96 2.48
CA ALA A 65 0.58 6.67 3.91
C ALA A 65 -0.70 6.90 4.73
N MET A 66 -1.54 7.88 4.36
CA MET A 66 -2.82 8.14 5.03
C MET A 66 -3.81 6.96 4.94
N LEU A 67 -3.65 6.07 3.96
CA LEU A 67 -4.50 4.90 3.82
C LEU A 67 -4.23 3.83 4.89
N PHE A 68 -3.09 3.89 5.57
CA PHE A 68 -2.59 2.90 6.53
C PHE A 68 -2.54 3.47 7.95
N SER A 69 -3.71 3.74 8.54
CA SER A 69 -3.80 4.18 9.94
C SER A 69 -4.25 3.06 10.88
N TRP A 70 -3.70 3.05 12.10
CA TRP A 70 -4.13 2.12 13.15
C TRP A 70 -5.61 2.26 13.50
N GLU A 71 -6.13 3.49 13.46
CA GLU A 71 -7.55 3.77 13.67
C GLU A 71 -8.41 3.07 12.62
N ARG A 72 -8.04 3.17 11.34
CA ARG A 72 -8.72 2.47 10.25
C ARG A 72 -8.66 0.96 10.45
N THR A 73 -7.48 0.41 10.72
CA THR A 73 -7.29 -1.03 10.97
C THR A 73 -8.18 -1.52 12.12
N ALA A 74 -8.21 -0.78 13.23
CA ALA A 74 -9.03 -1.13 14.39
C ALA A 74 -10.53 -1.09 14.06
N ARG A 75 -10.98 -0.04 13.37
CA ARG A 75 -12.37 0.13 12.95
C ARG A 75 -12.83 -0.99 12.00
N GLU A 76 -12.03 -1.30 10.99
CA GLU A 76 -12.35 -2.33 9.99
C GLU A 76 -12.33 -3.74 10.60
N THR A 77 -11.35 -4.02 11.47
CA THR A 77 -11.26 -5.29 12.19
C THR A 77 -12.45 -5.49 13.14
N LEU A 78 -12.83 -4.46 13.89
CA LEU A 78 -14.00 -4.50 14.76
C LEU A 78 -15.29 -4.70 13.96
N ALA A 79 -15.41 -4.07 12.79
CA ALA A 79 -16.56 -4.25 11.90
C ALA A 79 -16.66 -5.71 11.43
N ALA A 80 -15.54 -6.33 11.04
CA ALA A 80 -15.51 -7.75 10.66
C ALA A 80 -15.93 -8.66 11.83
N TYR A 81 -15.46 -8.40 13.05
CA TYR A 81 -15.89 -9.17 14.23
C TYR A 81 -17.39 -9.00 14.53
N LYS A 82 -17.90 -7.77 14.47
CA LYS A 82 -19.34 -7.49 14.65
C LYS A 82 -20.19 -8.17 13.58
N PHE A 83 -19.72 -8.22 12.33
CA PHE A 83 -20.39 -8.91 11.24
C PHE A 83 -20.55 -10.41 11.54
N LEU A 84 -19.46 -11.07 11.94
CA LEU A 84 -19.49 -12.51 12.26
C LEU A 84 -20.37 -12.82 13.49
N VAL A 85 -20.27 -12.01 14.55
CA VAL A 85 -21.07 -12.19 15.77
C VAL A 85 -22.55 -11.86 15.54
N GLY A 86 -22.84 -10.82 14.74
CA GLY A 86 -24.20 -10.42 14.38
C GLY A 86 -24.91 -11.45 13.50
N ASN A 87 -24.19 -12.06 12.56
CA ASN A 87 -24.70 -13.14 11.72
C ASN A 87 -24.73 -14.51 12.43
N GLY A 88 -24.01 -14.66 13.55
CA GLY A 88 -24.01 -15.86 14.38
C GLY A 88 -25.31 -16.12 15.16
N LYS A 89 -26.26 -15.17 15.20
CA LYS A 89 -27.59 -15.35 15.82
C LYS A 89 -28.73 -15.66 14.85
N GLY A 90 -28.42 -16.03 13.60
CA GLY A 90 -29.43 -16.43 12.63
C GLY A 90 -28.81 -16.74 11.28
N GLY A 91 -28.08 -17.86 11.19
CA GLY A 91 -27.66 -18.39 9.91
C GLY A 91 -28.88 -18.77 9.07
N LYS A 92 -29.34 -17.87 8.20
CA LYS A 92 -29.90 -18.28 6.93
C LYS A 92 -28.75 -18.28 5.92
N VAL A 93 -28.43 -19.47 5.44
CA VAL A 93 -27.59 -19.68 4.27
C VAL A 93 -28.17 -18.82 3.15
N VAL A 94 -27.40 -17.84 2.68
CA VAL A 94 -27.69 -17.16 1.42
C VAL A 94 -27.27 -18.10 0.30
N GLU A 95 -28.22 -18.88 -0.22
CA GLU A 95 -28.06 -19.53 -1.52
C GLU A 95 -27.98 -18.45 -2.60
N GLY A 96 -26.95 -18.54 -3.44
CA GLY A 96 -26.93 -17.95 -4.77
C GLY A 96 -26.62 -16.46 -4.85
N THR A 97 -25.34 -16.13 -4.96
CA THR A 97 -24.93 -15.05 -5.87
C THR A 97 -23.80 -15.58 -6.73
N SER A 98 -24.18 -16.01 -7.93
CA SER A 98 -23.31 -16.22 -9.07
C SER A 98 -22.40 -15.01 -9.26
N PHE A 99 -21.10 -15.23 -9.05
CA PHE A 99 -20.08 -14.49 -9.75
C PHE A 99 -20.19 -14.85 -11.23
N VAL A 100 -20.55 -13.89 -12.07
CA VAL A 100 -20.01 -13.57 -13.42
C VAL A 100 -21.05 -12.69 -14.11
N ASP A 101 -20.76 -11.40 -14.18
CA ASP A 101 -21.14 -10.53 -15.31
C ASP A 101 -19.97 -9.57 -15.51
N ASN A 102 -18.97 -10.03 -16.29
CA ASN A 102 -18.32 -9.33 -17.40
C ASN A 102 -17.19 -10.20 -17.96
#